data_AF-V4YE16-F1
#
_entry.id   AF-V4YE16-F1
#
_cell.length_a   1.000
_cell.length_b   1.000
_cell.length_c   1.000
_cell.angle_alpha   90.00
_cell.angle_beta   90.00
_cell.angle_gamma   90.00
#
_symmetry.space_group_name_H-M   'P 1'
#
loop_
_entity.id
_entity.type
_entity.pdbx_description
1 polymer ?
#
loop_
_entity_poly.entity_id
_entity_poly.type
_entity_poly.pdbx_seq_one_letter_code
_entity_poly.pdbx_strand_id
1 'polypeptide(L)'
;MVGLSATGEARQGGLESVMLADAHNCSDGLNGENLGHVVPGSKRSFDLIEGAGQVGETLADAPRSPLRMGVAWDRTRWDSTDGIGPLGVRVAVTEVSDQQTAYVLVDRNNMEPGLRDMLVDAVQDRVTNAEILTTDTHVVNSVDASNQVGERVEATELRSLVVGLLDDAIADLEPVEAGMVTNRAEVTVFGNDRTDSLASYANAMIQMGGALAVASVTAVSAISVLLILFT
;
A
#
# COMPACT_ATOMS: atom_id res chain seq x y z
N MET A 1 4.61 13.33 5.45
CA MET A 1 5.32 14.62 5.27
C MET A 1 5.73 14.81 3.81
N VAL A 2 6.49 13.88 3.20
CA VAL A 2 6.93 13.98 1.80
C VAL A 2 5.77 14.14 0.81
N GLY A 3 4.71 13.34 0.92
CA GLY A 3 3.57 13.45 0.00
C GLY A 3 2.83 14.80 0.03
N LEU A 4 2.79 15.45 1.19
CA LEU A 4 2.21 16.81 1.30
C LEU A 4 3.11 17.85 0.62
N SER A 5 4.43 17.70 0.76
CA SER A 5 5.41 18.55 0.05
C SER A 5 5.31 18.36 -1.46
N ALA A 6 5.24 17.12 -1.95
CA ALA A 6 5.07 16.83 -3.39
C ALA A 6 3.75 17.39 -3.94
N THR A 7 2.65 17.26 -3.19
CA THR A 7 1.35 17.88 -3.54
C THR A 7 1.46 19.40 -3.58
N GLY A 8 2.17 20.01 -2.62
CA GLY A 8 2.42 21.44 -2.59
C GLY A 8 3.21 21.92 -3.81
N GLU A 9 4.24 21.16 -4.19
CA GLU A 9 5.07 21.46 -5.35
C GLU A 9 4.30 21.39 -6.67
N ALA A 10 3.52 20.32 -6.89
CA ALA A 10 2.68 20.19 -8.08
C ALA A 10 1.68 21.35 -8.24
N ARG A 11 1.18 21.89 -7.12
CA ARG A 11 0.27 23.05 -7.14
C ARG A 11 0.96 24.36 -7.48
N GLN A 12 2.27 24.48 -7.26
CA GLN A 12 3.03 25.66 -7.72
C GLN A 12 2.99 25.79 -9.24
N GLY A 13 2.86 24.67 -9.97
CA GLY A 13 2.68 24.64 -11.42
C GLY A 13 1.32 25.16 -11.91
N GLY A 14 0.38 25.54 -11.04
CA GLY A 14 -0.90 26.13 -11.41
C GLY A 14 -2.13 25.21 -11.28
N LEU A 15 -1.95 23.99 -10.75
CA LEU A 15 -3.05 23.08 -10.46
C LEU A 15 -3.82 23.51 -9.18
N GLU A 16 -5.14 23.66 -9.29
CA GLU A 16 -5.97 24.02 -8.14
C GLU A 16 -6.05 22.89 -7.11
N SER A 17 -6.21 21.65 -7.56
CA SER A 17 -6.37 20.47 -6.71
C SER A 17 -5.47 19.34 -7.21
N VAL A 18 -4.79 18.67 -6.27
CA VAL A 18 -3.87 17.57 -6.55
C VAL A 18 -4.12 16.46 -5.53
N MET A 19 -4.31 15.24 -6.03
CA MET A 19 -4.30 14.02 -5.23
C MET A 19 -3.01 13.27 -5.53
N LEU A 20 -2.21 13.02 -4.50
CA LEU A 20 -1.10 12.07 -4.59
C LEU A 20 -1.60 10.71 -4.11
N ALA A 21 -1.61 9.73 -5.00
CA ALA A 21 -1.91 8.34 -4.69
C ALA A 21 -0.60 7.54 -4.61
N ASP A 22 -0.44 6.77 -3.55
CA ASP A 22 0.63 5.78 -3.46
C ASP A 22 0.16 4.48 -4.11
N ALA A 23 0.91 4.02 -5.11
CA ALA A 23 0.61 2.81 -5.89
C ALA A 23 1.59 1.68 -5.51
N HIS A 24 1.85 1.49 -4.22
CA HIS A 24 2.72 0.42 -3.74
C HIS A 24 2.02 -0.95 -3.80
N ASN A 25 1.97 -1.54 -4.99
CA ASN A 25 1.15 -2.74 -5.21
C ASN A 25 1.95 -4.04 -5.20
N CYS A 26 3.25 -3.97 -4.94
CA CYS A 26 4.16 -5.12 -4.86
C CYS A 26 5.15 -4.93 -3.69
N SER A 27 5.37 -5.96 -2.86
CA SER A 27 6.41 -5.96 -1.84
C SER A 27 7.09 -7.31 -1.77
N ASP A 28 8.42 -7.25 -1.84
CA ASP A 28 9.37 -8.34 -1.62
C ASP A 28 9.74 -8.52 -0.12
N GLY A 29 8.97 -7.92 0.78
CA GLY A 29 9.19 -7.96 2.23
C GLY A 29 10.27 -6.99 2.72
N LEU A 30 10.97 -7.36 3.80
CA LEU A 30 12.05 -6.56 4.41
C LEU A 30 13.46 -7.00 3.98
N ASN A 31 13.56 -7.76 2.90
CA ASN A 31 14.81 -8.38 2.48
C ASN A 31 15.53 -7.47 1.47
N GLY A 32 16.65 -6.86 1.89
CA GLY A 32 17.53 -6.12 0.99
C GLY A 32 18.05 -4.82 1.58
N GLU A 33 19.10 -4.26 0.99
CA GLU A 33 19.70 -2.99 1.43
C GLU A 33 18.83 -1.77 1.05
N ASN A 34 17.88 -1.95 0.14
CA ASN A 34 17.07 -0.87 -0.41
C ASN A 34 15.58 -1.23 -0.42
N LEU A 35 14.93 -0.99 0.72
CA LEU A 35 13.52 -1.30 0.95
C LEU A 35 12.52 -0.44 0.15
N GLY A 36 12.98 0.39 -0.78
CA GLY A 36 12.06 1.26 -1.55
C GLY A 36 11.57 2.50 -0.79
N HIS A 37 11.83 2.64 0.51
CA HIS A 37 11.23 3.69 1.34
C HIS A 37 11.57 5.11 0.86
N VAL A 38 10.56 5.97 0.86
CA VAL A 38 10.70 7.41 0.62
C VAL A 38 10.64 8.14 1.96
N VAL A 39 11.82 8.52 2.47
CA VAL A 39 11.95 9.23 3.77
C VAL A 39 12.31 10.70 3.57
N PRO A 40 11.83 11.62 4.43
CA PRO A 40 12.20 13.04 4.34
C PRO A 40 13.71 13.26 4.29
N GLY A 41 14.18 14.08 3.35
CA GLY A 41 15.59 14.42 3.17
C GLY A 41 16.41 13.37 2.40
N SER A 42 15.80 12.25 2.00
CA SER A 42 16.45 11.30 1.08
C SER A 42 16.43 11.80 -0.36
N LYS A 43 17.38 11.32 -1.17
CA LYS A 43 17.39 11.58 -2.63
C LYS A 43 16.03 11.27 -3.27
N ARG A 44 15.44 10.11 -2.98
CA ARG A 44 14.12 9.72 -3.49
C ARG A 44 13.01 10.70 -3.11
N SER A 45 13.06 11.28 -1.91
CA SER A 45 12.06 12.28 -1.52
C SER A 45 12.19 13.57 -2.33
N PHE A 46 13.43 13.98 -2.67
CA PHE A 46 13.66 15.12 -3.56
C PHE A 46 13.23 14.79 -5.00
N ASP A 47 13.61 13.62 -5.52
CA ASP A 47 13.21 13.17 -6.86
C ASP A 47 11.67 13.15 -7.02
N LEU A 48 10.94 12.68 -5.99
CA LEU A 48 9.47 12.67 -5.98
C LEU A 48 8.88 14.09 -5.97
N ILE A 49 9.42 14.99 -5.14
CA ILE A 49 8.94 16.37 -5.03
C ILE A 49 9.19 17.12 -6.35
N GLU A 50 10.39 17.00 -6.91
CA GLU A 50 10.76 17.63 -8.18
C GLU A 50 9.91 17.10 -9.35
N GLY A 51 9.75 15.77 -9.44
CA GLY A 51 8.89 15.17 -10.46
C GLY A 51 7.43 15.61 -10.35
N ALA A 52 6.90 15.75 -9.12
CA ALA A 52 5.55 16.28 -8.91
C ALA A 52 5.41 17.73 -9.40
N GLY A 53 6.44 18.57 -9.18
CA GLY A 53 6.49 19.94 -9.72
C GLY A 53 6.46 19.98 -11.25
N GLN A 54 7.32 19.20 -11.90
CA GLN A 54 7.41 19.11 -13.36
C GLN A 54 6.09 18.63 -14.00
N VAL A 55 5.46 17.62 -13.40
CA VAL A 55 4.14 17.13 -13.82
C VAL A 55 3.08 18.21 -13.62
N GLY A 56 3.13 18.93 -12.49
CA GLY A 56 2.22 20.03 -12.19
C GLY A 56 2.24 21.13 -13.26
N GLU A 57 3.43 21.60 -13.63
CA GLU A 57 3.62 22.60 -14.70
C GLU A 57 3.11 22.09 -16.04
N THR A 58 3.47 20.85 -16.39
CA THR A 58 3.07 20.23 -17.68
C THR A 58 1.55 20.10 -17.78
N LEU A 59 0.87 19.69 -16.70
CA LEU A 59 -0.58 19.47 -16.69
C LEU A 59 -1.37 20.78 -16.65
N ALA A 60 -0.81 21.86 -16.11
CA ALA A 60 -1.50 23.15 -16.05
C ALA A 60 -1.78 23.73 -17.45
N ASP A 61 -0.83 23.54 -18.38
CA ASP A 61 -0.92 23.99 -19.77
C ASP A 61 -1.45 22.91 -20.73
N ALA A 62 -1.73 21.70 -20.25
CA ALA A 62 -2.19 20.60 -21.08
C ALA A 62 -3.59 20.86 -21.65
N PRO A 63 -3.84 20.53 -22.95
CA PRO A 63 -5.17 20.56 -23.51
C PRO A 63 -6.15 19.67 -22.74
N ARG A 64 -7.36 20.18 -22.52
CA ARG A 64 -8.43 19.45 -21.83
C ARG A 64 -9.47 18.98 -22.84
N SER A 65 -9.98 17.77 -22.62
CA SER A 65 -11.04 17.16 -23.42
C SER A 65 -12.13 16.59 -22.51
N PRO A 66 -13.35 16.32 -23.03
CA PRO A 66 -14.39 15.67 -22.25
C PRO A 66 -13.90 14.36 -21.64
N LEU A 67 -14.21 14.16 -20.37
CA LEU A 67 -13.91 12.92 -19.64
C LEU A 67 -15.08 11.94 -19.82
N ARG A 68 -14.74 10.70 -20.14
CA ARG A 68 -15.66 9.57 -20.02
C ARG A 68 -15.10 8.58 -19.01
N MET A 69 -15.99 7.88 -18.33
CA MET A 69 -15.62 6.84 -17.38
C MET A 69 -16.59 5.68 -17.47
N GLY A 70 -16.06 4.47 -17.39
CA GLY A 70 -16.85 3.25 -17.26
C GLY A 70 -16.28 2.41 -16.11
N VAL A 71 -17.15 1.65 -15.45
CA VAL A 71 -16.78 0.90 -14.24
C VAL A 71 -17.30 -0.52 -14.29
N ALA A 72 -16.55 -1.43 -13.67
CA ALA A 72 -16.99 -2.79 -13.45
C ALA A 72 -16.52 -3.28 -12.09
N TRP A 73 -17.24 -4.25 -11.54
CA TRP A 73 -16.94 -4.78 -10.22
C TRP A 73 -17.39 -6.23 -10.10
N ASP A 74 -16.52 -7.06 -9.50
CA ASP A 74 -16.88 -8.36 -8.97
C ASP A 74 -16.49 -8.43 -7.50
N ARG A 75 -17.41 -8.88 -6.65
CA ARG A 75 -17.12 -9.21 -5.24
C ARG A 75 -16.08 -10.34 -5.13
N THR A 76 -15.97 -11.12 -6.19
CA THR A 76 -15.23 -12.36 -6.32
C THR A 76 -15.82 -13.49 -5.49
N ARG A 77 -15.45 -14.72 -5.85
CA ARG A 77 -15.77 -15.92 -5.05
C ARG A 77 -14.81 -16.11 -3.88
N TRP A 78 -13.65 -15.48 -3.93
CA TRP A 78 -12.62 -15.56 -2.90
C TRP A 78 -13.02 -14.69 -1.71
N ASP A 79 -12.75 -15.19 -0.52
CA ASP A 79 -12.90 -14.43 0.70
C ASP A 79 -11.56 -13.97 1.29
N SER A 80 -11.63 -13.33 2.46
CA SER A 80 -10.45 -12.79 3.13
C SER A 80 -9.43 -13.89 3.48
N THR A 81 -9.86 -15.14 3.67
CA THR A 81 -9.00 -16.29 3.92
C THR A 81 -8.35 -16.79 2.62
N ASP A 82 -9.05 -16.68 1.50
CA ASP A 82 -8.54 -17.07 0.19
C ASP A 82 -7.55 -16.07 -0.41
N GLY A 83 -7.62 -14.80 -0.03
CA GLY A 83 -6.69 -13.80 -0.59
C GLY A 83 -7.34 -12.54 -1.14
N ILE A 84 -8.66 -12.34 -1.04
CA ILE A 84 -9.34 -11.12 -1.50
C ILE A 84 -10.36 -10.66 -0.47
N GLY A 85 -10.33 -9.38 -0.11
CA GLY A 85 -11.26 -8.78 0.83
C GLY A 85 -12.67 -8.62 0.25
N PRO A 86 -13.65 -8.24 1.10
CA PRO A 86 -15.06 -8.19 0.72
C PRO A 86 -15.39 -7.16 -0.36
N LEU A 87 -14.47 -6.26 -0.68
CA LEU A 87 -14.64 -5.30 -1.74
C LEU A 87 -14.27 -5.86 -3.13
N GLY A 88 -13.63 -7.04 -3.21
CA GLY A 88 -13.39 -7.76 -4.45
C GLY A 88 -12.43 -7.06 -5.41
N VAL A 89 -12.68 -7.19 -6.72
CA VAL A 89 -11.91 -6.53 -7.79
C VAL A 89 -12.77 -5.47 -8.47
N ARG A 90 -12.26 -4.25 -8.55
CA ARG A 90 -12.90 -3.12 -9.25
C ARG A 90 -12.06 -2.67 -10.41
N VAL A 91 -12.71 -2.31 -11.49
CA VAL A 91 -12.06 -1.70 -12.65
C VAL A 91 -12.75 -0.38 -12.95
N ALA A 92 -11.95 0.65 -13.18
CA ALA A 92 -12.38 1.93 -13.71
C ALA A 92 -11.56 2.25 -14.95
N VAL A 93 -12.22 2.58 -16.05
CA VAL A 93 -11.56 3.04 -17.27
C VAL A 93 -11.94 4.49 -17.49
N THR A 94 -10.94 5.37 -17.58
CA THR A 94 -11.13 6.77 -17.97
C THR A 94 -10.70 6.97 -19.41
N GLU A 95 -11.47 7.70 -20.19
CA GLU A 95 -11.15 8.06 -21.57
C GLU A 95 -11.11 9.59 -21.74
N VAL A 96 -9.98 10.09 -22.27
CA VAL A 96 -9.78 11.51 -22.61
C VAL A 96 -9.02 11.59 -23.93
N SER A 97 -9.59 12.24 -24.96
CA SER A 97 -8.97 12.35 -26.29
C SER A 97 -8.53 10.99 -26.89
N ASP A 98 -9.42 9.99 -26.84
CA ASP A 98 -9.17 8.62 -27.31
C ASP A 98 -8.09 7.84 -26.52
N GLN A 99 -7.51 8.44 -25.48
CA GLN A 99 -6.60 7.75 -24.57
C GLN A 99 -7.40 7.10 -23.44
N GLN A 100 -7.38 5.77 -23.38
CA GLN A 100 -7.99 5.00 -22.32
C GLN A 100 -6.95 4.64 -21.25
N THR A 101 -7.24 4.95 -19.99
CA THR A 101 -6.44 4.55 -18.84
C THR A 101 -7.27 3.68 -17.92
N ALA A 102 -6.85 2.43 -17.70
CA ALA A 102 -7.50 1.51 -16.78
C ALA A 102 -6.85 1.56 -15.39
N TYR A 103 -7.69 1.58 -14.36
CA TYR A 103 -7.31 1.40 -12.97
C TYR A 103 -8.00 0.14 -12.46
N VAL A 104 -7.23 -0.89 -12.16
CA VAL A 104 -7.72 -2.13 -11.57
C VAL A 104 -7.35 -2.12 -10.10
N LEU A 105 -8.33 -2.21 -9.21
CA LEU A 105 -8.14 -2.18 -7.77
C LEU A 105 -8.58 -3.52 -7.18
N VAL A 106 -7.62 -4.28 -6.66
CA VAL A 106 -7.85 -5.56 -5.98
C VAL A 106 -7.90 -5.32 -4.48
N ASP A 107 -8.97 -5.76 -3.80
CA ASP A 107 -9.11 -5.58 -2.35
C ASP A 107 -8.19 -6.48 -1.55
N ARG A 108 -6.91 -6.12 -1.48
CA ARG A 108 -5.94 -6.85 -0.70
C ARG A 108 -4.81 -5.97 -0.22
N ASN A 109 -3.96 -6.54 0.62
CA ASN A 109 -2.70 -5.96 1.03
C ASN A 109 -1.58 -6.55 0.15
N ASN A 110 -1.18 -5.79 -0.87
CA ASN A 110 -0.06 -6.13 -1.74
C ASN A 110 -0.24 -7.33 -2.70
N MET A 111 0.68 -7.51 -3.64
CA MET A 111 0.75 -8.63 -4.58
C MET A 111 2.13 -9.30 -4.56
N GLU A 112 2.15 -10.60 -4.86
CA GLU A 112 3.38 -11.36 -5.08
C GLU A 112 4.22 -10.73 -6.21
N PRO A 113 5.57 -10.72 -6.10
CA PRO A 113 6.45 -10.22 -7.14
C PRO A 113 6.16 -10.79 -8.53
N GLY A 114 6.02 -9.90 -9.51
CA GLY A 114 5.72 -10.23 -10.92
C GLY A 114 4.24 -10.45 -11.23
N LEU A 115 3.37 -10.61 -10.23
CA LEU A 115 1.93 -10.75 -10.47
C LEU A 115 1.34 -9.47 -11.08
N ARG A 116 1.73 -8.31 -10.54
CA ARG A 116 1.30 -7.00 -11.05
C ARG A 116 1.64 -6.85 -12.53
N ASP A 117 2.88 -7.11 -12.90
CA ASP A 117 3.36 -6.93 -14.28
C ASP A 117 2.65 -7.89 -15.24
N MET A 118 2.42 -9.13 -14.81
CA MET A 118 1.61 -10.10 -15.57
C MET A 118 0.17 -9.62 -15.82
N LEU A 119 -0.44 -8.98 -14.81
CA LEU A 119 -1.79 -8.41 -14.96
C LEU A 119 -1.80 -7.17 -15.86
N VAL A 120 -0.81 -6.28 -15.75
CA VAL A 120 -0.62 -5.14 -16.67
C VAL A 120 -0.47 -5.65 -18.10
N ASP A 121 0.40 -6.64 -18.32
CA ASP A 121 0.64 -7.24 -19.62
C ASP A 121 -0.62 -7.85 -20.23
N ALA A 122 -1.51 -8.39 -19.40
CA ALA A 122 -2.77 -8.97 -19.84
C ALA A 122 -3.79 -7.94 -20.34
N VAL A 123 -3.65 -6.67 -19.96
CA VAL A 123 -4.63 -5.62 -20.25
C VAL A 123 -4.10 -4.51 -21.16
N GLN A 124 -2.78 -4.34 -21.27
CA GLN A 124 -2.16 -3.24 -22.03
C GLN A 124 -2.49 -3.23 -23.53
N ASP A 125 -2.88 -4.37 -24.10
CA ASP A 125 -3.29 -4.43 -25.52
C ASP A 125 -4.71 -3.87 -25.75
N ARG A 126 -5.48 -3.62 -24.68
CA ARG A 126 -6.88 -3.18 -24.74
C ARG A 126 -7.07 -1.70 -24.44
N VAL A 127 -6.14 -1.11 -23.69
CA VAL A 127 -6.18 0.29 -23.25
C VAL A 127 -4.81 0.95 -23.44
N THR A 128 -4.75 2.27 -23.53
CA THR A 128 -3.48 2.97 -23.74
C THR A 128 -2.55 2.86 -22.54
N ASN A 129 -3.10 2.94 -21.33
CA ASN A 129 -2.36 2.81 -20.08
C ASN A 129 -3.14 1.95 -19.10
N ALA A 130 -2.44 1.24 -18.22
CA ALA A 130 -3.07 0.45 -17.17
C ALA A 130 -2.27 0.51 -15.87
N GLU A 131 -2.97 0.72 -14.77
CA GLU A 131 -2.43 0.63 -13.42
C GLU A 131 -3.19 -0.44 -12.64
N ILE A 132 -2.44 -1.42 -12.11
CA ILE A 132 -2.94 -2.47 -11.23
C ILE A 132 -2.56 -2.11 -9.81
N LEU A 133 -3.57 -1.98 -8.96
CA LEU A 133 -3.54 -1.42 -7.62
C LEU A 133 -4.09 -2.39 -6.57
N THR A 134 -3.64 -2.27 -5.32
CA THR A 134 -4.25 -2.91 -4.15
C THR A 134 -4.87 -1.89 -3.21
N THR A 135 -5.91 -2.25 -2.47
CA THR A 135 -6.61 -1.32 -1.57
C THR A 135 -5.87 -1.09 -0.25
N ASP A 136 -5.06 -2.07 0.16
CA ASP A 136 -4.36 -2.14 1.43
C ASP A 136 -5.27 -1.80 2.63
N THR A 137 -6.52 -2.28 2.58
CA THR A 137 -7.53 -2.00 3.62
C THR A 137 -7.22 -2.64 4.98
N HIS A 138 -6.19 -3.50 5.05
CA HIS A 138 -5.77 -4.29 6.23
C HIS A 138 -6.85 -5.15 6.90
N VAL A 139 -8.10 -5.15 6.42
CA VAL A 139 -9.20 -6.05 6.83
C VAL A 139 -8.77 -7.51 6.74
N VAL A 140 -7.89 -7.81 5.82
CA VAL A 140 -7.35 -9.13 5.56
C VAL A 140 -6.16 -9.49 6.46
N ASN A 141 -5.46 -8.50 7.04
CA ASN A 141 -4.28 -8.73 7.90
C ASN A 141 -4.68 -9.14 9.32
N SER A 142 -5.97 -8.97 9.68
CA SER A 142 -6.53 -9.53 10.92
C SER A 142 -6.61 -11.05 10.92
N VAL A 143 -6.42 -11.72 9.77
CA VAL A 143 -6.52 -13.19 9.63
C VAL A 143 -5.14 -13.85 9.57
N ASP A 144 -4.20 -13.29 8.81
CA ASP A 144 -2.84 -13.83 8.64
C ASP A 144 -1.81 -12.71 8.47
N ALA A 145 -0.57 -12.96 8.88
CA ALA A 145 0.53 -11.99 8.88
C ALA A 145 1.10 -11.75 7.46
N SER A 146 1.01 -12.74 6.58
CA SER A 146 1.27 -12.60 5.14
C SER A 146 0.03 -13.03 4.38
N ASN A 147 -0.37 -12.17 3.44
CA ASN A 147 -1.69 -12.30 2.84
C ASN A 147 -1.74 -11.61 1.48
N GLN A 148 -0.66 -11.66 0.70
CA GLN A 148 -0.57 -11.02 -0.60
C GLN A 148 -1.48 -11.68 -1.63
N VAL A 149 -1.89 -10.93 -2.66
CA VAL A 149 -2.53 -11.52 -3.84
C VAL A 149 -1.51 -12.41 -4.55
N GLY A 150 -1.90 -13.65 -4.87
CA GLY A 150 -1.04 -14.63 -5.54
C GLY A 150 -0.53 -15.75 -4.63
N GLU A 151 -0.59 -15.60 -3.30
CA GLU A 151 -0.19 -16.67 -2.37
C GLU A 151 -1.16 -17.87 -2.40
N ARG A 152 -2.45 -17.58 -2.58
CA ARG A 152 -3.57 -18.54 -2.49
C ARG A 152 -4.52 -18.43 -3.67
N VAL A 153 -4.64 -17.23 -4.24
CA VAL A 153 -5.42 -16.96 -5.44
C VAL A 153 -4.59 -17.34 -6.67
N GLU A 154 -5.13 -18.24 -7.50
CA GLU A 154 -4.51 -18.63 -8.75
C GLU A 154 -4.40 -17.44 -9.72
N ALA A 155 -3.17 -17.13 -10.12
CA ALA A 155 -2.85 -15.95 -10.94
C ALA A 155 -3.60 -15.94 -12.29
N THR A 156 -3.77 -17.11 -12.90
CA THR A 156 -4.49 -17.23 -14.19
C THR A 156 -5.98 -16.93 -14.07
N GLU A 157 -6.58 -17.30 -12.95
CA GLU A 157 -7.99 -17.04 -12.70
C GLU A 157 -8.23 -15.55 -12.41
N LEU A 158 -7.38 -14.94 -11.58
CA LEU A 158 -7.42 -13.51 -11.34
C LEU A 158 -7.24 -12.72 -12.64
N ARG A 159 -6.30 -13.14 -13.49
CA ARG A 159 -6.10 -12.54 -14.82
C ARG A 159 -7.37 -12.59 -15.66
N SER A 160 -8.03 -13.75 -15.74
CA SER A 160 -9.28 -13.89 -16.50
C SER A 160 -10.39 -13.00 -15.96
N LEU A 161 -10.52 -12.90 -14.64
CA LEU A 161 -11.48 -11.99 -13.99
C LEU A 161 -11.19 -10.53 -14.34
N VAL A 162 -9.93 -10.10 -14.20
CA VAL A 162 -9.51 -8.71 -14.48
C VAL A 162 -9.76 -8.34 -15.93
N VAL A 163 -9.46 -9.23 -16.88
CA VAL A 163 -9.71 -9.00 -18.31
C VAL A 163 -11.21 -8.89 -18.60
N GLY A 164 -12.04 -9.75 -17.98
CA GLY A 164 -13.50 -9.67 -18.13
C GLY A 164 -14.06 -8.36 -17.60
N LEU A 165 -13.67 -7.97 -16.38
CA LEU A 165 -14.09 -6.70 -15.79
C LEU A 165 -13.60 -5.49 -16.58
N LEU A 166 -12.43 -5.56 -17.19
CA LEU A 166 -11.95 -4.50 -18.07
C LEU A 166 -12.84 -4.35 -19.29
N ASP A 167 -13.21 -5.45 -19.94
CA ASP A 167 -14.10 -5.41 -21.10
C ASP A 167 -15.47 -4.83 -20.73
N ASP A 168 -16.01 -5.21 -19.57
CA ASP A 168 -17.26 -4.66 -19.04
C ASP A 168 -17.12 -3.14 -18.76
N ALA A 169 -16.02 -2.70 -18.15
CA ALA A 169 -15.78 -1.28 -17.86
C ALA A 169 -15.59 -0.44 -19.13
N ILE A 170 -14.96 -0.99 -20.18
CA ILE A 170 -14.84 -0.32 -21.48
C ILE A 170 -16.23 -0.18 -22.13
N ALA A 171 -17.06 -1.22 -22.04
CA ALA A 171 -18.42 -1.19 -22.58
C ALA A 171 -19.34 -0.19 -21.83
N ASP A 172 -19.02 0.13 -20.58
CA ASP A 172 -19.75 1.06 -19.71
C ASP A 172 -19.30 2.53 -19.83
N LEU A 173 -18.41 2.87 -20.78
CA LEU A 173 -17.91 4.25 -20.93
C LEU A 173 -19.02 5.27 -21.22
N GLU A 174 -19.28 6.15 -20.27
CA GLU A 174 -20.22 7.27 -20.41
C GLU A 174 -19.57 8.63 -20.09
N PRO A 175 -20.09 9.76 -20.61
CA PRO A 175 -19.60 11.09 -20.24
C PRO A 175 -19.79 11.37 -18.75
N VAL A 176 -18.73 11.84 -18.09
CA VAL A 176 -18.75 12.17 -16.65
C VAL A 176 -18.06 13.50 -16.36
N GLU A 177 -18.34 14.05 -15.17
CA GLU A 177 -17.58 15.16 -14.60
C GLU A 177 -16.84 14.68 -13.35
N ALA A 178 -15.62 15.17 -13.15
CA ALA A 178 -14.81 14.86 -11.99
C ALA A 178 -14.68 16.08 -11.06
N GLY A 179 -14.75 15.85 -9.75
CA GLY A 179 -14.55 16.86 -8.73
C GLY A 179 -13.80 16.29 -7.54
N MET A 180 -13.01 17.12 -6.86
CA MET A 180 -12.24 16.73 -5.68
C MET A 180 -12.55 17.66 -4.52
N VAL A 181 -12.77 17.09 -3.34
CA VAL A 181 -12.85 17.82 -2.07
C VAL A 181 -11.92 17.14 -1.07
N THR A 182 -11.14 17.94 -0.35
CA THR A 182 -10.29 17.46 0.74
C THR A 182 -10.85 17.93 2.06
N ASN A 183 -11.03 17.00 3.00
CA ASN A 183 -11.45 17.29 4.36
C ASN A 183 -10.38 16.82 5.36
N ARG A 184 -10.33 17.47 6.52
CA ARG A 184 -9.54 16.99 7.66
C ARG A 184 -10.42 16.09 8.51
N ALA A 185 -9.96 14.87 8.76
CA ALA A 185 -10.57 13.94 9.71
C ALA A 185 -9.64 13.80 10.92
N GLU A 186 -10.21 13.83 12.12
CA GLU A 186 -9.49 13.45 13.32
C GLU A 186 -9.53 11.93 13.44
N VAL A 187 -8.37 11.29 13.42
CA VAL A 187 -8.22 9.84 13.56
C VAL A 187 -7.35 9.53 14.77
N THR A 188 -7.79 8.59 15.60
CA THR A 188 -6.97 8.08 16.70
C THR A 188 -6.11 6.95 16.17
N VAL A 189 -4.82 7.23 15.99
CA VAL A 189 -3.82 6.23 15.59
C VAL A 189 -2.92 5.88 16.77
N PHE A 190 -2.31 4.70 16.73
CA PHE A 190 -1.15 4.40 17.57
C PHE A 190 0.02 5.26 17.08
N GLY A 191 0.20 6.44 17.68
CA GLY A 191 1.27 7.36 17.30
C GLY A 191 2.66 6.86 17.72
N ASN A 192 3.71 7.43 17.11
CA ASN A 192 5.11 7.12 17.38
C ASN A 192 5.46 7.12 18.88
N ASP A 193 4.88 8.03 19.66
CA ASP A 193 5.12 8.11 21.10
C ASP A 193 4.79 6.80 21.84
N ARG A 194 3.75 6.08 21.40
CA ARG A 194 3.38 4.79 21.98
C ARG A 194 4.29 3.67 21.51
N THR A 195 4.78 3.70 20.28
CA THR A 195 5.76 2.75 19.75
C THR A 195 7.12 2.90 20.44
N ASP A 196 7.58 4.14 20.63
CA ASP A 196 8.79 4.46 21.38
C ASP A 196 8.65 4.06 22.85
N SER A 197 7.47 4.27 23.44
CA SER A 197 7.16 3.81 24.79
C SER A 197 7.19 2.27 24.88
N LEU A 198 6.61 1.55 23.92
CA LEU A 198 6.64 0.09 23.87
C LEU A 198 8.08 -0.44 23.74
N ALA A 199 8.89 0.15 22.87
CA ALA A 199 10.30 -0.20 22.71
C ALA A 199 11.09 0.06 24.00
N SER A 200 10.84 1.20 24.65
CA SER A 200 11.44 1.57 25.94
C SER A 200 11.06 0.57 27.04
N TYR A 201 9.78 0.20 27.15
CA TYR A 201 9.32 -0.80 28.12
C TYR A 201 9.93 -2.18 27.86
N ALA A 202 10.04 -2.61 26.60
CA ALA A 202 10.68 -3.87 26.24
C ALA A 202 12.17 -3.87 26.66
N ASN A 203 12.90 -2.79 26.38
CA ASN A 203 14.31 -2.68 26.77
C ASN A 203 14.49 -2.64 28.29
N ALA A 204 13.59 -1.97 29.02
CA ALA A 204 13.59 -1.95 30.48
C ALA A 204 13.31 -3.35 31.06
N MET A 205 12.35 -4.09 30.49
CA MET A 205 12.03 -5.47 30.87
C MET A 205 13.21 -6.42 30.64
N ILE A 206 13.92 -6.31 29.51
CA ILE A 206 15.11 -7.11 29.23
C ILE A 206 16.20 -6.86 30.28
N GLN A 207 16.46 -5.59 30.62
CA GLN A 207 17.46 -5.24 31.63
C GLN A 207 17.09 -5.73 33.04
N MET A 208 15.84 -5.56 33.45
CA MET A 208 15.36 -6.07 34.75
C MET A 208 15.39 -7.60 34.80
N GLY A 209 15.02 -8.27 33.72
CA GLY A 209 15.09 -9.73 33.59
C GLY A 209 16.50 -10.27 33.75
N GLY A 210 17.49 -9.61 33.13
CA GLY A 210 18.90 -9.97 33.29
C GLY A 210 19.39 -9.84 34.73
N ALA A 211 19.07 -8.73 35.40
CA ALA A 211 19.43 -8.53 36.80
C ALA A 211 18.78 -9.56 37.73
N LEU A 212 17.49 -9.87 37.51
CA LEU A 212 16.77 -10.89 38.28
C LEU A 212 17.35 -12.29 38.05
N ALA A 213 17.73 -12.62 36.81
CA ALA A 213 18.36 -13.90 36.48
C ALA A 213 19.70 -14.07 37.21
N VAL A 214 20.57 -13.05 37.20
CA VAL A 214 21.85 -13.07 37.92
C VAL A 214 21.63 -13.22 39.42
N ALA A 215 20.69 -12.45 40.01
CA ALA A 215 20.37 -12.54 41.43
C ALA A 215 19.86 -13.94 41.81
N SER A 216 18.98 -14.52 40.98
CA SER A 216 18.42 -15.86 41.20
C SER A 216 19.51 -16.94 41.12
N VAL A 217 20.36 -16.90 40.10
CA VAL A 217 21.48 -17.85 39.95
C VAL A 217 22.45 -17.74 41.12
N THR A 218 22.76 -16.52 41.56
CA THR A 218 23.65 -16.29 42.72
C THR A 218 23.05 -16.83 44.00
N ALA A 219 21.77 -16.56 44.26
CA ALA A 219 21.06 -17.05 45.44
C ALA A 219 21.00 -18.58 45.46
N VAL A 220 20.63 -19.22 44.35
CA VAL A 220 20.58 -20.68 44.23
C VAL A 220 21.97 -21.30 44.43
N SER A 221 23.01 -20.69 43.85
CA SER A 221 24.39 -21.15 44.01
C SER A 221 24.86 -21.03 45.47
N ALA A 222 24.57 -19.91 46.13
CA ALA A 222 24.92 -19.69 47.53
C ALA A 222 24.20 -20.67 48.48
N ILE A 223 22.91 -20.93 48.25
CA ILE A 223 22.14 -21.94 48.99
C ILE A 223 22.75 -23.33 48.77
N SER A 224 23.10 -23.67 47.53
CA SER A 224 23.72 -24.95 47.20
C SER A 224 25.05 -25.15 47.93
N VAL A 225 25.91 -24.13 47.97
CA VAL A 225 27.18 -24.16 48.71
C VAL A 225 26.94 -24.29 50.22
N LEU A 226 25.99 -23.53 50.77
CA LEU A 226 25.62 -23.63 52.19
C LEU A 226 25.14 -25.03 52.56
N LEU A 227 24.29 -25.64 51.73
CA LEU A 227 23.84 -27.01 51.94
C LEU A 227 25.04 -27.97 51.95
N ILE A 228 25.92 -27.92 50.94
CA ILE A 228 27.12 -28.78 50.87
C ILE A 228 28.04 -28.62 52.10
N LEU A 229 28.15 -27.42 52.67
CA LEU A 229 29.03 -27.16 53.82
C LEU A 229 28.42 -27.57 55.17
N PHE A 230 27.09 -27.62 55.27
CA PHE A 230 26.37 -27.82 56.54
C PHE A 230 25.48 -29.08 56.59
N THR A 231 25.46 -29.90 55.53
CA THR A 231 24.95 -31.29 55.52
C THR A 231 26.06 -32.25 55.11
#